data_AF-A0A7X9CIH1-F1
#
_entry.id   AF-A0A7X9CIH1-F1
#
_cell.length_a   1.000
_cell.length_b   1.000
_cell.length_c   1.000
_cell.angle_alpha   90.00
_cell.angle_beta   90.00
_cell.angle_gamma   90.00
#
_symmetry.space_group_name_H-M   'P 1'
#
loop_
_entity.id
_entity.type
_entity.pdbx_description
1 polymer ?
#
loop_
_entity_poly.entity_id
_entity_poly.type
_entity_poly.pdbx_seq_one_letter_code
_entity_poly.pdbx_strand_id
1 'polypeptide(L)'
;MGVTAQESESKNESTCTLGFAFEISNDKSWGYMEPVVVHITPGSPADRAGLKLNDILLSVNGHGTYRQSLQTLRSWFAENDVEVTLAVRNFNHAFREIHFRKDCRHPNAISEAQLAPVFAFYSLEDVQDRRFLIPVKTRKNEEALFYSYRTFAFAPVDEATRELDERINAIFIRELTAKGMTYDPVDPDFIIQTFYSYQNNSLFKPESPTIGSYQPVWRFDTRSHRTIRLPVYDPSEAVRIEDIAFNLEFGYRFYDRKFIAPGEMSLIWEGEVKERLTENYLLIDYLELNLPLMLLKFPYPGNPEFATYEVKYQKYHYTGIGYDMNDLKSVVSVDPGSPAELAGILPGDVVTHIQGQPFSHRSSQSLTEGYRRFISETIHLRDKNTRYTDSNGFRDCMFWDVAKYHAVSEALADSRRYRAAFSYLFGFNQYVDWQTPLTINIGIERNGQPMSFAVTPEVLTSSHILAE
;
A
#
# COMPACT_ATOMS: atom_id res chain seq x y z
N MET A 1 28.54 58.63 3.30
CA MET A 1 28.20 58.11 1.97
C MET A 1 28.34 56.60 2.06
N GLY A 2 27.23 55.88 1.99
CA GLY A 2 27.19 54.43 2.16
C GLY A 2 27.25 53.67 0.84
N VAL A 3 27.46 52.35 0.95
CA VAL A 3 27.00 51.27 0.07
C VAL A 3 26.88 50.04 0.98
N THR A 4 25.70 49.80 1.56
CA THR A 4 24.75 48.70 1.25
C THR A 4 25.32 47.28 1.33
N ALA A 5 24.76 46.54 2.28
CA ALA A 5 24.82 45.09 2.40
C ALA A 5 24.24 44.42 1.14
N GLN A 6 24.93 43.42 0.62
CA GLN A 6 24.28 42.35 -0.13
C GLN A 6 24.06 41.22 0.86
N GLU A 7 22.83 41.15 1.38
CA GLU A 7 22.24 39.88 1.79
C GLU A 7 22.35 38.94 0.60
N SER A 8 23.14 37.88 0.77
CA SER A 8 23.10 36.75 -0.15
C SER A 8 21.74 36.09 0.01
N GLU A 9 20.83 36.33 -0.93
CA GLU A 9 19.64 35.50 -1.13
C GLU A 9 20.12 34.04 -1.25
N SER A 10 19.84 33.24 -0.22
CA SER A 10 19.93 31.79 -0.33
C SER A 10 18.91 31.37 -1.37
N LYS A 11 19.35 31.04 -2.58
CA LYS A 11 18.50 30.33 -3.54
C LYS A 11 18.01 29.06 -2.85
N ASN A 12 16.72 29.02 -2.50
CA ASN A 12 16.03 27.82 -2.03
C ASN A 12 16.00 26.81 -3.19
N GLU A 13 17.07 26.02 -3.34
CA GLU A 13 17.15 24.98 -4.36
C GLU A 13 16.11 23.90 -4.04
N SER A 14 15.22 23.65 -5.00
CA SER A 14 14.25 22.56 -4.94
C SER A 14 14.98 21.22 -4.80
N THR A 15 14.53 20.36 -3.89
CA THR A 15 15.06 19.00 -3.74
C THR A 15 14.27 18.04 -4.62
N CYS A 16 14.98 17.27 -5.44
CA CYS A 16 14.39 16.28 -6.33
C CYS A 16 14.65 14.87 -5.80
N THR A 17 13.60 14.05 -5.69
CA THR A 17 13.70 12.65 -5.29
C THR A 17 13.13 11.73 -6.37
N LEU A 18 13.54 10.47 -6.36
CA LEU A 18 13.09 9.49 -7.35
C LEU A 18 11.68 8.97 -7.09
N GLY A 19 11.22 9.00 -5.83
CA GLY A 19 9.94 8.40 -5.44
C GLY A 19 9.98 6.86 -5.32
N PHE A 20 11.15 6.23 -5.30
CA PHE A 20 11.31 4.80 -5.06
C PHE A 20 12.71 4.50 -4.47
N ALA A 21 12.90 3.30 -3.92
CA ALA A 21 14.19 2.78 -3.49
C ALA A 21 14.47 1.44 -4.18
N PHE A 22 15.75 1.12 -4.36
CA PHE A 22 16.21 -0.10 -5.00
C PHE A 22 17.43 -0.67 -4.27
N GLU A 23 17.65 -1.96 -4.46
CA GLU A 23 18.84 -2.69 -3.99
C GLU A 23 19.45 -3.50 -5.12
N ILE A 24 20.76 -3.72 -5.08
CA ILE A 24 21.41 -4.64 -6.03
C ILE A 24 21.12 -6.06 -5.57
N SER A 25 20.35 -6.81 -6.36
CA SER A 25 19.93 -8.16 -5.98
C SER A 25 21.10 -9.14 -5.99
N ASN A 26 21.19 -9.91 -4.91
CA ASN A 26 22.08 -11.08 -4.82
C ASN A 26 21.32 -12.39 -5.10
N ASP A 27 20.03 -12.32 -5.44
CA ASP A 27 19.20 -13.48 -5.73
C ASP A 27 19.43 -13.95 -7.18
N LYS A 28 19.94 -15.16 -7.35
CA LYS A 28 20.16 -15.78 -8.68
C LYS A 28 18.87 -15.95 -9.47
N SER A 29 17.76 -16.15 -8.78
CA SER A 29 16.45 -16.41 -9.37
C SER A 29 15.74 -15.15 -9.85
N TRP A 30 16.16 -13.96 -9.37
CA TRP A 30 15.56 -12.67 -9.77
C TRP A 30 16.55 -11.50 -9.74
N GLY A 31 16.94 -11.03 -10.93
CA GLY A 31 17.71 -9.80 -11.10
C GLY A 31 19.15 -9.87 -10.58
N TYR A 32 19.80 -11.03 -10.61
CA TYR A 32 21.14 -11.21 -10.05
C TYR A 32 22.16 -10.17 -10.56
N MET A 33 22.76 -9.42 -9.62
CA MET A 33 23.66 -8.28 -9.88
C MET A 33 23.03 -7.12 -10.66
N GLU A 34 21.70 -7.03 -10.67
CA GLU A 34 20.92 -5.92 -11.21
C GLU A 34 20.17 -5.22 -10.06
N PRO A 35 19.85 -3.92 -10.19
CA PRO A 35 19.01 -3.22 -9.23
C PRO A 35 17.55 -3.72 -9.30
N VAL A 36 16.95 -3.95 -8.14
CA VAL A 36 15.53 -4.32 -7.99
C VAL A 36 14.84 -3.29 -7.12
N VAL A 37 13.64 -2.86 -7.54
CA VAL A 37 12.80 -1.93 -6.77
C VAL A 37 12.27 -2.62 -5.50
N VAL A 38 12.62 -2.08 -4.33
CA VAL A 38 12.22 -2.62 -3.01
C VAL A 38 11.22 -1.73 -2.26
N HIS A 39 11.03 -0.50 -2.72
CA HIS A 39 10.06 0.43 -2.16
C HIS A 39 9.62 1.43 -3.22
N ILE A 40 8.34 1.78 -3.22
CA ILE A 40 7.80 2.88 -4.02
C ILE A 40 7.12 3.83 -3.05
N THR A 41 7.38 5.11 -3.21
CA THR A 41 6.69 6.15 -2.45
C THR A 41 5.28 6.30 -3.01
N PRO A 42 4.23 6.05 -2.20
CA PRO A 42 2.84 6.24 -2.57
C PRO A 42 2.56 7.55 -3.31
N GLY A 43 1.90 7.46 -4.46
CA GLY A 43 1.48 8.63 -5.23
C GLY A 43 2.63 9.44 -5.85
N SER A 44 3.88 9.00 -5.74
CA SER A 44 5.02 9.68 -6.38
C SER A 44 4.95 9.60 -7.92
N PRO A 45 5.71 10.42 -8.65
CA PRO A 45 5.77 10.31 -10.12
C PRO A 45 6.18 8.92 -10.62
N ALA A 46 7.05 8.21 -9.90
CA ALA A 46 7.45 6.84 -10.25
C ALA A 46 6.28 5.84 -10.12
N ASP A 47 5.50 5.96 -9.05
CA ASP A 47 4.28 5.19 -8.83
C ASP A 47 3.26 5.43 -9.95
N ARG A 48 2.99 6.70 -10.27
CA ARG A 48 2.06 7.10 -11.34
C ARG A 48 2.53 6.66 -12.74
N ALA A 49 3.83 6.55 -12.96
CA ALA A 49 4.40 6.04 -14.21
C ALA A 49 4.26 4.50 -14.34
N GLY A 50 3.81 3.83 -13.28
CA GLY A 50 3.55 2.40 -13.24
C GLY A 50 4.81 1.57 -13.02
N LEU A 51 5.84 2.13 -12.38
CA LEU A 51 6.91 1.35 -11.76
C LEU A 51 6.29 0.46 -10.68
N LYS A 52 6.75 -0.78 -10.55
CA LYS A 52 6.22 -1.72 -9.57
C LYS A 52 7.31 -2.23 -8.64
N LEU A 53 6.89 -2.62 -7.43
CA LEU A 53 7.73 -3.41 -6.54
C LEU A 53 8.24 -4.65 -7.28
N ASN A 54 9.49 -5.03 -7.05
CA ASN A 54 10.18 -6.15 -7.68
C ASN A 54 10.54 -5.97 -9.17
N ASP A 55 10.31 -4.80 -9.77
CA ASP A 55 10.84 -4.50 -11.10
C ASP A 55 12.38 -4.55 -11.09
N ILE A 56 12.96 -5.27 -12.05
CA ILE A 56 14.40 -5.32 -12.30
C ILE A 56 14.75 -4.16 -13.21
N LEU A 57 15.61 -3.25 -12.77
CA LEU A 57 16.08 -2.14 -13.60
C LEU A 57 17.18 -2.64 -14.52
N LEU A 58 16.93 -2.63 -15.84
CA LEU A 58 17.89 -3.02 -16.88
C LEU A 58 18.78 -1.85 -17.32
N SER A 59 18.24 -0.63 -17.32
CA SER A 59 18.99 0.59 -17.61
C SER A 59 18.45 1.82 -16.90
N VAL A 60 19.33 2.81 -16.65
CA VAL A 60 19.00 4.15 -16.15
C VAL A 60 19.53 5.16 -17.17
N ASN A 61 18.66 6.00 -17.73
CA ASN A 61 19.03 7.01 -18.73
C ASN A 61 19.84 6.45 -19.91
N GLY A 62 19.52 5.23 -20.34
CA GLY A 62 20.22 4.51 -21.42
C GLY A 62 21.47 3.75 -20.99
N HIS A 63 21.92 3.88 -19.74
CA HIS A 63 23.06 3.15 -19.20
C HIS A 63 22.65 1.79 -18.60
N GLY A 64 23.21 0.69 -19.11
CA GLY A 64 22.92 -0.66 -18.65
C GLY A 64 23.40 -0.92 -17.21
N THR A 65 22.55 -1.48 -16.36
CA THR A 65 22.73 -1.57 -14.90
C THR A 65 23.45 -2.83 -14.42
N TYR A 66 23.61 -3.83 -15.28
CA TYR A 66 24.20 -5.12 -14.90
C TYR A 66 25.62 -4.95 -14.31
N ARG A 67 25.81 -5.48 -13.11
CA ARG A 67 27.08 -5.44 -12.33
C ARG A 67 27.59 -4.03 -12.01
N GLN A 68 26.73 -3.03 -12.03
CA GLN A 68 27.12 -1.67 -11.71
C GLN A 68 27.08 -1.42 -10.21
N SER A 69 27.98 -0.56 -9.72
CA SER A 69 28.02 -0.18 -8.31
C SER A 69 26.87 0.77 -7.96
N LEU A 70 26.48 0.80 -6.68
CA LEU A 70 25.48 1.76 -6.19
C LEU A 70 25.90 3.22 -6.46
N GLN A 71 27.20 3.52 -6.39
CA GLN A 71 27.72 4.86 -6.69
C GLN A 71 27.53 5.23 -8.18
N THR A 72 27.80 4.30 -9.09
CA THR A 72 27.61 4.48 -10.53
C THR A 72 26.13 4.68 -10.86
N LEU A 73 25.25 3.86 -10.28
CA LEU A 73 23.80 4.01 -10.47
C LEU A 73 23.31 5.36 -9.97
N ARG A 74 23.76 5.79 -8.78
CA ARG A 74 23.45 7.12 -8.24
C ARG A 74 23.92 8.25 -9.16
N SER A 75 25.09 8.13 -9.79
CA SER A 75 25.54 9.14 -10.76
C SER A 75 24.65 9.19 -11.99
N TRP A 76 24.18 8.06 -12.52
CA TRP A 76 23.28 8.02 -13.68
C TRP A 76 21.92 8.63 -13.38
N PHE A 77 21.38 8.38 -12.18
CA PHE A 77 20.17 9.06 -11.72
C PHE A 77 20.37 10.58 -11.59
N ALA A 78 21.60 11.05 -11.35
CA ALA A 78 21.92 12.47 -11.21
C ALA A 78 22.28 13.17 -12.54
N GLU A 79 22.34 12.46 -13.68
CA GLU A 79 22.68 13.08 -14.98
C GLU A 79 21.63 14.07 -15.48
N ASN A 80 20.37 13.87 -15.10
CA ASN A 80 19.27 14.80 -15.36
C ASN A 80 18.53 15.04 -14.06
N ASP A 81 18.46 16.30 -13.62
CA ASP A 81 17.86 16.66 -12.34
C ASP A 81 16.33 16.57 -12.32
N VAL A 82 15.68 16.54 -13.50
CA VAL A 82 14.22 16.68 -13.62
C VAL A 82 13.55 15.43 -14.16
N GLU A 83 14.20 14.68 -15.05
CA GLU A 83 13.60 13.52 -15.72
C GLU A 83 14.48 12.28 -15.61
N VAL A 84 13.82 11.13 -15.58
CA VAL A 84 14.48 9.82 -15.55
C VAL A 84 13.79 8.90 -16.55
N THR A 85 14.60 8.16 -17.30
CA THR A 85 14.14 7.07 -18.15
C THR A 85 14.71 5.76 -17.65
N LEU A 86 13.84 4.80 -17.36
CA LEU A 86 14.18 3.45 -16.90
C LEU A 86 13.80 2.43 -17.96
N ALA A 87 14.63 1.41 -18.16
CA ALA A 87 14.17 0.17 -18.76
C ALA A 87 14.02 -0.88 -17.67
N VAL A 88 12.88 -1.57 -17.63
CA VAL A 88 12.55 -2.54 -16.60
C VAL A 88 12.18 -3.90 -17.17
N ARG A 89 12.39 -4.95 -16.36
CA ARG A 89 11.93 -6.32 -16.59
C ARG A 89 11.19 -6.84 -15.37
N ASN A 90 10.10 -7.56 -15.62
CA ASN A 90 9.30 -8.25 -14.62
C ASN A 90 8.59 -9.46 -15.28
N PHE A 91 7.56 -10.04 -14.65
CA PHE A 91 6.79 -11.15 -15.23
C PHE A 91 5.94 -10.76 -16.45
N ASN A 92 5.52 -9.49 -16.56
CA ASN A 92 4.73 -9.01 -17.69
C ASN A 92 5.59 -8.64 -18.90
N HIS A 93 6.74 -8.00 -18.64
CA HIS A 93 7.58 -7.42 -19.68
C HIS A 93 9.00 -7.99 -19.59
N ALA A 94 9.50 -8.54 -20.69
CA ALA A 94 10.93 -8.82 -20.83
C ALA A 94 11.75 -7.53 -20.90
N PHE A 95 11.14 -6.46 -21.44
CA PHE A 95 11.66 -5.11 -21.52
C PHE A 95 10.48 -4.13 -21.61
N ARG A 96 10.46 -3.10 -20.77
CA ARG A 96 9.55 -1.96 -20.86
C ARG A 96 10.29 -0.70 -20.48
N GLU A 97 10.16 0.35 -21.29
CA GLU A 97 10.67 1.67 -20.94
C GLU A 97 9.62 2.45 -20.13
N ILE A 98 10.06 3.14 -19.09
CA ILE A 98 9.26 4.00 -18.22
C ILE A 98 9.96 5.35 -18.13
N HIS A 99 9.23 6.41 -18.46
CA HIS A 99 9.72 7.78 -18.40
C HIS A 99 8.88 8.58 -17.42
N PHE A 100 9.53 9.31 -16.52
CA PHE A 100 8.85 10.17 -15.55
C PHE A 100 9.73 11.31 -15.07
N ARG A 101 9.08 12.37 -14.58
CA ARG A 101 9.73 13.48 -13.89
C ARG A 101 10.04 13.10 -12.45
N LYS A 102 11.21 13.47 -11.95
CA LYS A 102 11.54 13.36 -10.52
C LYS A 102 10.57 14.21 -9.69
N ASP A 103 10.38 13.78 -8.45
CA ASP A 103 9.60 14.51 -7.48
C ASP A 103 10.41 15.67 -6.91
N CYS A 104 10.36 16.81 -7.60
CA CYS A 104 11.07 18.03 -7.26
C CYS A 104 10.16 18.98 -6.47
N ARG A 105 10.51 19.24 -5.22
CA ARG A 105 9.72 20.12 -4.34
C ARG A 105 10.58 21.17 -3.68
N HIS A 106 9.93 22.25 -3.26
CA HIS A 106 10.55 23.22 -2.35
C HIS A 106 10.93 22.50 -1.04
N PRO A 107 12.10 22.76 -0.42
CA PRO A 107 12.56 22.01 0.77
C PRO A 107 11.58 22.02 1.94
N ASN A 108 10.81 23.09 2.09
CA ASN A 108 9.78 23.23 3.12
C ASN A 108 8.38 22.77 2.68
N ALA A 109 8.21 22.21 1.48
CA ALA A 109 6.92 21.75 1.01
C ALA A 109 6.52 20.43 1.69
N ILE A 110 5.29 20.38 2.20
CA ILE A 110 4.62 19.14 2.57
C ILE A 110 3.48 18.86 1.59
N SER A 111 3.49 17.67 1.01
CA SER A 111 2.49 17.23 0.02
C SER A 111 1.23 16.69 0.70
N GLU A 112 0.13 16.63 -0.05
CA GLU A 112 -1.12 15.98 0.38
C GLU A 112 -0.90 14.49 0.73
N ALA A 113 -0.01 13.80 0.00
CA ALA A 113 0.40 12.43 0.29
C ALA A 113 1.05 12.31 1.69
N GLN A 114 1.83 13.31 2.12
CA GLN A 114 2.43 13.34 3.46
C GLN A 114 1.46 13.86 4.53
N LEU A 115 0.48 14.67 4.17
CA LEU A 115 -0.52 15.21 5.10
C LEU A 115 -1.62 14.19 5.44
N ALA A 116 -2.04 13.34 4.50
CA ALA A 116 -3.12 12.39 4.76
C ALA A 116 -2.83 11.45 5.95
N PRO A 117 -1.61 10.90 6.14
CA PRO A 117 -1.29 10.11 7.33
C PRO A 117 -1.26 10.91 8.62
N VAL A 118 -0.90 12.20 8.57
CA VAL A 118 -0.97 13.10 9.74
C VAL A 118 -2.42 13.25 10.22
N PHE A 119 -3.36 13.33 9.28
CA PHE A 119 -4.79 13.49 9.55
C PHE A 119 -5.61 12.19 9.38
N ALA A 120 -4.96 11.03 9.49
CA ALA A 120 -5.56 9.71 9.24
C ALA A 120 -6.80 9.41 10.08
N PHE A 121 -6.98 10.00 11.26
CA PHE A 121 -8.19 9.77 12.07
C PHE A 121 -9.45 10.41 11.48
N TYR A 122 -9.37 11.24 10.45
CA TYR A 122 -10.56 11.58 9.66
C TYR A 122 -11.07 10.37 8.87
N SER A 123 -10.17 9.52 8.37
CA SER A 123 -10.51 8.27 7.67
C SER A 123 -9.42 7.21 7.89
N LEU A 124 -9.59 6.38 8.92
CA LEU A 124 -8.68 5.24 9.15
C LEU A 124 -8.95 4.12 8.13
N GLU A 125 -10.13 4.14 7.54
CA GLU A 125 -10.54 3.31 6.42
C GLU A 125 -9.65 3.55 5.19
N ASP A 126 -9.28 4.81 4.94
CA ASP A 126 -8.49 5.22 3.78
C ASP A 126 -6.99 5.39 4.06
N VAL A 127 -6.56 5.34 5.32
CA VAL A 127 -5.14 5.37 5.68
C VAL A 127 -4.82 4.26 6.67
N GLN A 128 -4.08 3.26 6.20
CA GLN A 128 -3.72 2.08 6.99
C GLN A 128 -2.21 1.84 6.91
N ASP A 129 -1.59 1.80 8.08
CA ASP A 129 -0.23 1.30 8.29
C ASP A 129 -0.30 0.14 9.28
N ARG A 130 -0.09 -1.08 8.79
CA ARG A 130 -0.33 -2.30 9.56
C ARG A 130 0.73 -3.35 9.35
N ARG A 131 0.99 -4.09 10.42
CA ARG A 131 1.83 -5.29 10.41
C ARG A 131 1.06 -6.50 10.92
N PHE A 132 1.19 -7.63 10.23
CA PHE A 132 0.62 -8.90 10.67
C PHE A 132 1.44 -10.10 10.18
N LEU A 133 1.22 -11.26 10.80
CA LEU A 133 1.92 -12.50 10.52
C LEU A 133 0.97 -13.53 9.92
N ILE A 134 1.47 -14.31 8.96
CA ILE A 134 0.83 -15.56 8.48
C ILE A 134 1.88 -16.68 8.57
N PRO A 135 1.54 -17.88 9.10
CA PRO A 135 2.48 -19.00 9.20
C PRO A 135 2.70 -19.70 7.85
N VAL A 136 3.10 -18.94 6.83
CA VAL A 136 3.40 -19.45 5.49
C VAL A 136 4.84 -19.94 5.44
N LYS A 137 5.01 -21.26 5.37
CA LYS A 137 6.29 -21.88 5.04
C LYS A 137 6.52 -21.81 3.54
N THR A 138 7.72 -21.40 3.14
CA THR A 138 8.06 -21.17 1.74
C THR A 138 9.37 -21.87 1.39
N ARG A 139 9.39 -22.60 0.28
CA ARG A 139 10.59 -23.20 -0.29
C ARG A 139 10.78 -22.72 -1.73
N LYS A 140 12.04 -22.41 -2.06
CA LYS A 140 12.44 -21.92 -3.38
C LYS A 140 13.57 -22.78 -3.92
N ASN A 141 13.55 -23.05 -5.21
CA ASN A 141 14.73 -23.54 -5.92
C ASN A 141 15.61 -22.36 -6.35
N GLU A 142 16.80 -22.24 -5.78
CA GLU A 142 17.74 -21.14 -6.03
C GLU A 142 18.27 -21.07 -7.47
N GLU A 143 18.20 -22.19 -8.21
CA GLU A 143 18.68 -22.26 -9.60
C GLU A 143 17.53 -21.99 -10.61
N ALA A 144 16.28 -21.82 -10.15
CA ALA A 144 15.17 -21.48 -11.02
C ALA A 144 15.23 -20.00 -11.44
N LEU A 145 15.25 -19.73 -12.74
CA LEU A 145 15.31 -18.35 -13.26
C LEU A 145 13.91 -17.75 -13.39
N PHE A 146 13.28 -17.36 -12.28
CA PHE A 146 11.86 -16.94 -12.25
C PHE A 146 11.50 -15.83 -13.25
N TYR A 147 12.42 -14.90 -13.53
CA TYR A 147 12.23 -13.83 -14.52
C TYR A 147 11.98 -14.31 -15.97
N SER A 148 12.20 -15.60 -16.24
CA SER A 148 11.98 -16.23 -17.55
C SER A 148 10.63 -16.92 -17.69
N TYR A 149 9.89 -17.14 -16.59
CA TYR A 149 8.57 -17.78 -16.60
C TYR A 149 7.50 -16.73 -16.89
N ARG A 150 6.59 -17.05 -17.81
CA ARG A 150 5.53 -16.20 -18.34
C ARG A 150 4.18 -16.90 -18.27
N THR A 151 4.13 -18.21 -18.50
CA THR A 151 2.89 -18.96 -18.56
C THR A 151 2.76 -20.01 -17.46
N PHE A 152 1.53 -20.28 -17.03
CA PHE A 152 1.25 -21.31 -16.02
C PHE A 152 -0.02 -22.08 -16.34
N ALA A 153 -0.11 -23.31 -15.83
CA ALA A 153 -1.33 -24.11 -15.82
C ALA A 153 -1.51 -24.82 -14.48
N PHE A 154 -2.58 -25.61 -14.37
CA PHE A 154 -2.88 -26.41 -13.19
C PHE A 154 -2.69 -27.90 -13.47
N ALA A 155 -2.30 -28.64 -12.44
CA ALA A 155 -2.33 -30.09 -12.47
C ALA A 155 -3.77 -30.60 -12.66
N PRO A 156 -3.97 -31.82 -13.19
CA PRO A 156 -5.29 -32.42 -13.32
C PRO A 156 -6.03 -32.48 -11.98
N VAL A 157 -7.32 -32.15 -12.02
CA VAL A 157 -8.21 -32.06 -10.86
C VAL A 157 -8.98 -33.37 -10.67
N ASP A 158 -9.20 -33.78 -9.42
CA ASP A 158 -10.07 -34.92 -9.09
C ASP A 158 -11.56 -34.50 -9.22
N GLU A 159 -12.39 -35.39 -9.77
CA GLU A 159 -13.85 -35.20 -9.84
C GLU A 159 -14.47 -34.90 -8.48
N ALA A 160 -13.96 -35.53 -7.41
CA ALA A 160 -14.47 -35.36 -6.06
C ALA A 160 -14.25 -33.95 -5.49
N THR A 161 -13.23 -33.23 -5.98
CA THR A 161 -12.84 -31.90 -5.47
C THR A 161 -13.01 -30.77 -6.49
N ARG A 162 -13.51 -31.09 -7.69
CA ARG A 162 -13.58 -30.18 -8.84
C ARG A 162 -14.07 -28.77 -8.51
N GLU A 163 -15.21 -28.65 -7.86
CA GLU A 163 -15.80 -27.33 -7.56
C GLU A 163 -14.87 -26.46 -6.70
N LEU A 164 -14.22 -27.06 -5.69
CA LEU A 164 -13.30 -26.35 -4.82
C LEU A 164 -11.99 -26.00 -5.56
N ASP A 165 -11.43 -26.95 -6.31
CA ASP A 165 -10.21 -26.74 -7.07
C ASP A 165 -10.38 -25.67 -8.16
N GLU A 166 -11.52 -25.64 -8.86
CA GLU A 166 -11.82 -24.59 -9.83
C GLU A 166 -11.87 -23.19 -9.19
N ARG A 167 -12.42 -23.08 -7.98
CA ARG A 167 -12.43 -21.82 -7.22
C ARG A 167 -11.03 -21.42 -6.76
N ILE A 168 -10.21 -22.37 -6.30
CA ILE A 168 -8.82 -22.11 -5.93
C ILE A 168 -8.01 -21.67 -7.16
N ASN A 169 -8.17 -22.36 -8.29
CA ASN A 169 -7.52 -22.03 -9.55
C ASN A 169 -7.91 -20.63 -10.04
N ALA A 170 -9.17 -20.22 -9.87
CA ALA A 170 -9.61 -18.86 -10.20
C ALA A 170 -8.86 -17.79 -9.40
N ILE A 171 -8.53 -18.05 -8.13
CA ILE A 171 -7.71 -17.14 -7.32
C ILE A 171 -6.28 -17.07 -7.89
N PHE A 172 -5.63 -18.22 -8.16
CA PHE A 172 -4.31 -18.22 -8.80
C PHE A 172 -4.30 -17.48 -10.14
N ILE A 173 -5.31 -17.70 -10.99
CA ILE A 173 -5.44 -17.01 -12.27
C ILE A 173 -5.46 -15.50 -12.05
N ARG A 174 -6.32 -15.02 -11.15
CA ARG A 174 -6.45 -13.60 -10.84
C ARG A 174 -5.12 -13.00 -10.35
N GLU A 175 -4.48 -13.62 -9.37
CA GLU A 175 -3.29 -13.07 -8.70
C GLU A 175 -2.02 -13.16 -9.56
N LEU A 176 -1.79 -14.29 -10.25
CA LEU A 176 -0.63 -14.44 -11.12
C LEU A 176 -0.78 -13.61 -12.40
N THR A 177 -2.00 -13.44 -12.93
CA THR A 177 -2.25 -12.52 -14.04
C THR A 177 -2.02 -11.06 -13.62
N ALA A 178 -2.43 -10.67 -12.40
CA ALA A 178 -2.13 -9.34 -11.87
C ALA A 178 -0.62 -9.08 -11.71
N LYS A 179 0.18 -10.13 -11.45
CA LYS A 179 1.66 -10.07 -11.48
C LYS A 179 2.25 -10.01 -12.90
N GLY A 180 1.48 -10.32 -13.94
CA GLY A 180 1.90 -10.23 -15.34
C GLY A 180 2.10 -11.58 -16.05
N MET A 181 1.73 -12.69 -15.41
CA MET A 181 1.79 -14.02 -16.04
C MET A 181 0.51 -14.30 -16.84
N THR A 182 0.53 -15.32 -17.69
CA THR A 182 -0.61 -15.73 -18.51
C THR A 182 -0.99 -17.18 -18.23
N TYR A 183 -2.28 -17.46 -18.06
CA TYR A 183 -2.76 -18.83 -17.98
C TYR A 183 -2.70 -19.49 -19.37
N ASP A 184 -1.96 -20.58 -19.49
CA ASP A 184 -1.83 -21.36 -20.73
C ASP A 184 -1.97 -22.86 -20.42
N PRO A 185 -3.14 -23.48 -20.64
CA PRO A 185 -3.34 -24.89 -20.36
C PRO A 185 -2.68 -25.83 -21.38
N VAL A 186 -2.14 -25.31 -22.49
CA VAL A 186 -1.59 -26.12 -23.59
C VAL A 186 -0.08 -26.27 -23.43
N ASP A 187 0.65 -25.16 -23.29
CA ASP A 187 2.11 -25.13 -23.18
C ASP A 187 2.59 -24.15 -22.09
N PRO A 188 2.34 -24.47 -20.81
CA PRO A 188 2.75 -23.62 -19.70
C PRO A 188 4.25 -23.74 -19.40
N ASP A 189 4.87 -22.66 -18.94
CA ASP A 189 6.25 -22.69 -18.42
C ASP A 189 6.34 -23.44 -17.08
N PHE A 190 5.26 -23.47 -16.28
CA PHE A 190 5.17 -24.26 -15.05
C PHE A 190 3.75 -24.71 -14.71
N ILE A 191 3.64 -25.79 -13.94
CA ILE A 191 2.37 -26.37 -13.49
C ILE A 191 2.19 -26.12 -11.99
N ILE A 192 1.00 -25.67 -11.60
CA ILE A 192 0.59 -25.47 -10.22
C ILE A 192 -0.15 -26.71 -9.73
N GLN A 193 0.28 -27.26 -8.60
CA GLN A 193 -0.41 -28.32 -7.88
C GLN A 193 -0.76 -27.85 -6.47
N THR A 194 -1.99 -28.07 -6.03
CA THR A 194 -2.48 -27.73 -4.69
C THR A 194 -2.69 -28.98 -3.84
N PHE A 195 -2.63 -28.80 -2.52
CA PHE A 195 -3.04 -29.81 -1.54
C PHE A 195 -3.62 -29.11 -0.32
N TYR A 196 -4.58 -29.73 0.35
CA TYR A 196 -5.24 -29.12 1.50
C TYR A 196 -5.91 -30.13 2.41
N SER A 197 -6.10 -29.75 3.67
CA SER A 197 -6.90 -30.49 4.63
C SER A 197 -7.66 -29.52 5.55
N TYR A 198 -8.85 -29.93 5.98
CA TYR A 198 -9.66 -29.18 6.93
C TYR A 198 -10.29 -30.16 7.92
N GLN A 199 -9.89 -30.10 9.18
CA GLN A 199 -10.24 -31.11 10.19
C GLN A 199 -10.78 -30.46 11.45
N ASN A 200 -11.85 -31.03 12.00
CA ASN A 200 -12.29 -30.69 13.35
C ASN A 200 -11.28 -31.23 14.37
N ASN A 201 -11.10 -30.52 15.47
CA ASN A 201 -10.26 -30.98 16.56
C ASN A 201 -11.11 -31.74 17.59
N SER A 202 -10.87 -33.04 17.75
CA SER A 202 -11.59 -33.87 18.71
C SER A 202 -11.33 -33.52 20.19
N LEU A 203 -10.27 -32.77 20.47
CA LEU A 203 -9.90 -32.31 21.82
C LEU A 203 -10.52 -30.96 22.17
N PHE A 204 -11.24 -30.30 21.25
CA PHE A 204 -11.84 -28.99 21.47
C PHE A 204 -12.86 -29.02 22.62
N LYS A 205 -12.76 -28.05 23.53
CA LYS A 205 -13.65 -27.85 24.68
C LYS A 205 -14.26 -26.44 24.62
N PRO A 206 -15.52 -26.29 24.21
CA PRO A 206 -16.14 -24.97 24.04
C PRO A 206 -16.28 -24.17 25.36
N GLU A 207 -16.25 -24.84 26.51
CA GLU A 207 -16.33 -24.23 27.84
C GLU A 207 -14.95 -23.94 28.47
N SER A 208 -13.87 -23.98 27.68
CA SER A 208 -12.54 -23.70 28.20
C SER A 208 -12.43 -22.26 28.72
N PRO A 209 -11.87 -22.04 29.93
CA PRO A 209 -11.81 -20.70 30.55
C PRO A 209 -10.86 -19.73 29.83
N THR A 210 -10.01 -20.24 28.94
CA THR A 210 -9.05 -19.45 28.14
C THR A 210 -9.61 -19.02 26.79
N ILE A 211 -10.78 -19.51 26.38
CA ILE A 211 -11.45 -19.03 25.17
C ILE A 211 -11.84 -17.55 25.37
N GLY A 212 -11.39 -16.71 24.44
CA GLY A 212 -11.59 -15.26 24.48
C GLY A 212 -10.49 -14.45 25.17
N SER A 213 -9.49 -15.09 25.80
CA SER A 213 -8.32 -14.36 26.33
C SER A 213 -7.25 -14.05 25.28
N TYR A 214 -7.32 -14.73 24.13
CA TYR A 214 -6.37 -14.63 23.02
C TYR A 214 -6.56 -13.34 22.22
N GLN A 215 -5.49 -12.89 21.56
CA GLN A 215 -5.56 -11.67 20.76
C GLN A 215 -6.36 -11.90 19.47
N PRO A 216 -7.23 -10.95 19.07
CA PRO A 216 -7.93 -11.05 17.80
C PRO A 216 -6.94 -10.87 16.63
N VAL A 217 -7.00 -11.77 15.66
CA VAL A 217 -6.18 -11.67 14.44
C VAL A 217 -6.91 -10.87 13.37
N TRP A 218 -6.19 -9.92 12.78
CA TRP A 218 -6.64 -9.10 11.68
C TRP A 218 -5.73 -9.29 10.48
N ARG A 219 -6.30 -9.41 9.28
CA ARG A 219 -5.55 -9.44 8.02
C ARG A 219 -6.10 -8.45 7.03
N PHE A 220 -5.28 -8.07 6.05
CA PHE A 220 -5.67 -7.12 5.01
C PHE A 220 -6.28 -7.86 3.80
N ASP A 221 -7.52 -7.53 3.46
CA ASP A 221 -8.16 -7.99 2.23
C ASP A 221 -7.73 -7.08 1.07
N THR A 222 -6.96 -7.64 0.15
CA THR A 222 -6.43 -6.95 -1.03
C THR A 222 -7.53 -6.52 -2.02
N ARG A 223 -8.73 -7.12 -1.96
CA ARG A 223 -9.84 -6.80 -2.86
C ARG A 223 -10.63 -5.59 -2.38
N SER A 224 -10.96 -5.57 -1.09
CA SER A 224 -11.71 -4.46 -0.49
C SER A 224 -10.82 -3.34 0.06
N HIS A 225 -9.50 -3.55 0.11
CA HIS A 225 -8.53 -2.66 0.75
C HIS A 225 -8.85 -2.37 2.22
N ARG A 226 -9.38 -3.37 2.92
CA ARG A 226 -9.81 -3.24 4.32
C ARG A 226 -9.25 -4.36 5.16
N THR A 227 -9.14 -4.10 6.44
CA THR A 227 -8.75 -5.14 7.40
C THR A 227 -9.95 -5.88 7.90
N ILE A 228 -9.85 -7.21 7.88
CA ILE A 228 -10.90 -8.12 8.28
C ILE A 228 -10.39 -8.94 9.46
N ARG A 229 -11.26 -9.08 10.47
CA ARG A 229 -11.00 -9.98 11.60
C ARG A 229 -11.21 -11.40 11.14
N LEU A 230 -10.25 -12.26 11.44
CA LEU A 230 -10.33 -13.68 11.10
C LEU A 230 -10.53 -14.54 12.35
N PRO A 231 -11.26 -15.65 12.23
CA PRO A 231 -11.41 -16.65 13.29
C PRO A 231 -10.19 -17.57 13.36
N VAL A 232 -8.99 -16.99 13.38
CA VAL A 232 -7.72 -17.73 13.49
C VAL A 232 -6.95 -17.23 14.71
N TYR A 233 -6.13 -18.12 15.26
CA TYR A 233 -5.20 -17.75 16.32
C TYR A 233 -3.93 -17.14 15.77
N ASP A 234 -3.33 -16.20 16.51
CA ASP A 234 -2.05 -15.62 16.15
C ASP A 234 -0.98 -16.74 16.11
N PRO A 235 -0.19 -16.86 15.03
CA PRO A 235 0.81 -17.92 14.91
C PRO A 235 1.91 -17.84 15.97
N SER A 236 2.16 -16.67 16.55
CA SER A 236 3.13 -16.45 17.63
C SER A 236 2.58 -16.76 19.02
N GLU A 237 1.26 -16.89 19.17
CA GLU A 237 0.60 -17.10 20.46
C GLU A 237 0.51 -18.60 20.80
N ALA A 238 0.85 -18.93 22.05
CA ALA A 238 0.75 -20.28 22.60
C ALA A 238 -0.71 -20.58 22.97
N VAL A 239 -1.41 -21.27 22.07
CA VAL A 239 -2.83 -21.64 22.24
C VAL A 239 -2.94 -23.08 22.71
N ARG A 240 -3.83 -23.32 23.67
CA ARG A 240 -4.09 -24.66 24.20
C ARG A 240 -4.79 -25.49 23.13
N ILE A 241 -4.38 -26.75 22.96
CA ILE A 241 -4.99 -27.62 21.95
C ILE A 241 -6.49 -27.79 22.16
N GLU A 242 -6.99 -27.72 23.41
CA GLU A 242 -8.41 -27.79 23.72
C GLU A 242 -9.20 -26.53 23.37
N ASP A 243 -8.54 -25.43 22.99
CA ASP A 243 -9.21 -24.19 22.56
C ASP A 243 -9.30 -24.10 21.03
N ILE A 244 -8.57 -24.94 20.29
CA ILE A 244 -8.56 -24.95 18.83
C ILE A 244 -9.77 -25.75 18.32
N ALA A 245 -10.67 -25.13 17.58
CA ALA A 245 -11.86 -25.80 17.05
C ALA A 245 -11.58 -26.59 15.77
N PHE A 246 -10.79 -26.01 14.86
CA PHE A 246 -10.43 -26.62 13.57
C PHE A 246 -8.95 -26.40 13.24
N ASN A 247 -8.38 -27.33 12.47
CA ASN A 247 -7.07 -27.18 11.84
C ASN A 247 -7.27 -27.11 10.33
N LEU A 248 -6.65 -26.10 9.71
CA LEU A 248 -6.65 -25.89 8.27
C LEU A 248 -5.22 -25.99 7.76
N GLU A 249 -5.01 -26.78 6.71
CA GLU A 249 -3.76 -26.86 5.97
C GLU A 249 -4.04 -26.57 4.51
N PHE A 250 -3.23 -25.71 3.91
CA PHE A 250 -3.25 -25.48 2.48
C PHE A 250 -1.83 -25.30 1.97
N GLY A 251 -1.50 -25.92 0.85
CA GLY A 251 -0.24 -25.69 0.18
C GLY A 251 -0.35 -25.78 -1.33
N TYR A 252 0.65 -25.21 -1.98
CA TYR A 252 0.77 -25.17 -3.43
C TYR A 252 2.22 -25.33 -3.86
N ARG A 253 2.42 -25.98 -5.00
CA ARG A 253 3.72 -26.29 -5.60
C ARG A 253 3.74 -25.84 -7.04
N PHE A 254 4.82 -25.19 -7.45
CA PHE A 254 5.09 -24.88 -8.85
C PHE A 254 6.16 -25.86 -9.35
N TYR A 255 5.84 -26.58 -10.41
CA TYR A 255 6.74 -27.49 -11.08
C TYR A 255 7.15 -26.90 -12.43
N ASP A 256 8.46 -26.75 -12.65
CA ASP A 256 9.02 -26.29 -13.92
C ASP A 256 8.57 -27.22 -15.06
N ARG A 257 8.25 -26.65 -16.22
CA ARG A 257 8.02 -27.32 -17.51
C ARG A 257 8.89 -26.78 -18.64
N LYS A 258 9.56 -25.65 -18.41
CA LYS A 258 10.31 -24.90 -19.40
C LYS A 258 11.73 -25.42 -19.62
N PHE A 259 12.45 -25.73 -18.54
CA PHE A 259 13.89 -26.04 -18.62
C PHE A 259 14.24 -27.52 -18.34
N ILE A 260 13.24 -28.41 -18.36
CA ILE A 260 13.45 -29.80 -17.95
C ILE A 260 14.04 -30.69 -19.06
N ALA A 261 14.82 -31.69 -18.66
CA ALA A 261 15.02 -32.90 -19.45
C ALA A 261 13.71 -33.71 -19.54
N PRO A 262 13.43 -34.43 -20.64
CA PRO A 262 12.18 -35.17 -20.81
C PRO A 262 11.90 -36.14 -19.64
N GLY A 263 10.77 -35.94 -18.93
CA GLY A 263 10.25 -36.89 -17.93
C GLY A 263 10.53 -36.57 -16.46
N GLU A 264 11.29 -35.52 -16.14
CA GLU A 264 11.46 -35.05 -14.75
C GLU A 264 10.49 -33.88 -14.49
N MET A 265 9.98 -33.72 -13.27
CA MET A 265 9.21 -32.53 -12.86
C MET A 265 10.00 -31.88 -11.73
N SER A 266 10.59 -30.72 -11.98
CA SER A 266 11.43 -30.04 -10.98
C SER A 266 10.59 -29.08 -10.16
N LEU A 267 10.52 -29.30 -8.83
CA LEU A 267 9.88 -28.35 -7.91
C LEU A 267 10.70 -27.06 -7.89
N ILE A 268 10.08 -25.93 -8.24
CA ILE A 268 10.72 -24.61 -8.25
C ILE A 268 10.24 -23.69 -7.12
N TRP A 269 9.01 -23.89 -6.66
CA TRP A 269 8.44 -23.10 -5.57
C TRP A 269 7.42 -23.94 -4.79
N GLU A 270 7.37 -23.78 -3.47
CA GLU A 270 6.34 -24.33 -2.61
C GLU A 270 5.94 -23.30 -1.56
N GLY A 271 4.64 -23.12 -1.35
CA GLY A 271 4.08 -22.37 -0.23
C GLY A 271 3.10 -23.25 0.55
N GLU A 272 3.19 -23.27 1.86
CA GLU A 272 2.36 -24.10 2.75
C GLU A 272 1.95 -23.27 3.96
N VAL A 273 0.67 -23.31 4.34
CA VAL A 273 0.16 -22.66 5.56
C VAL A 273 -0.61 -23.65 6.41
N LYS A 274 -0.42 -23.53 7.73
CA LYS A 274 -1.12 -24.29 8.76
C LYS A 274 -1.74 -23.34 9.76
N GLU A 275 -3.06 -23.34 9.84
CA GLU A 275 -3.84 -22.44 10.69
C GLU A 275 -4.60 -23.19 11.77
N ARG A 276 -4.75 -22.52 12.91
CA ARG A 276 -5.56 -22.96 14.04
C ARG A 276 -6.76 -22.02 14.13
N LEU A 277 -7.97 -22.56 14.05
CA LEU A 277 -9.19 -21.77 13.95
C LEU A 277 -9.98 -21.79 15.27
N THR A 278 -10.62 -20.66 15.59
CA THR A 278 -11.49 -20.50 16.75
C THR A 278 -12.91 -21.02 16.52
N GLU A 279 -13.37 -20.99 15.27
CA GLU A 279 -14.71 -21.41 14.83
C GLU A 279 -14.65 -21.91 13.38
N ASN A 280 -15.77 -22.41 12.86
CA ASN A 280 -15.81 -22.93 11.50
C ASN A 280 -15.61 -21.80 10.48
N TYR A 281 -14.58 -21.91 9.65
CA TYR A 281 -14.28 -20.94 8.59
C TYR A 281 -13.89 -21.71 7.33
N LEU A 282 -14.70 -21.62 6.29
CA LEU A 282 -14.54 -22.48 5.11
C LEU A 282 -13.17 -22.24 4.48
N LEU A 283 -12.51 -23.32 4.05
CA LEU A 283 -11.20 -23.27 3.41
C LEU A 283 -11.18 -22.25 2.26
N ILE A 284 -12.23 -22.23 1.44
CA ILE A 284 -12.27 -21.30 0.31
C ILE A 284 -12.43 -19.83 0.72
N ASP A 285 -13.16 -19.54 1.80
CA ASP A 285 -13.28 -18.18 2.33
C ASP A 285 -11.94 -17.72 2.91
N TYR A 286 -11.22 -18.62 3.57
CA TYR A 286 -9.84 -18.39 3.99
C TYR A 286 -8.92 -18.10 2.79
N LEU A 287 -9.00 -18.90 1.72
CA LEU A 287 -8.12 -18.74 0.57
C LEU A 287 -8.42 -17.50 -0.26
N GLU A 288 -9.67 -17.07 -0.39
CA GLU A 288 -10.02 -15.82 -1.10
C GLU A 288 -9.30 -14.60 -0.51
N LEU A 289 -9.08 -14.59 0.81
CA LEU A 289 -8.34 -13.53 1.49
C LEU A 289 -6.84 -13.81 1.55
N ASN A 290 -6.42 -15.04 1.87
CA ASN A 290 -5.04 -15.33 2.25
C ASN A 290 -4.16 -15.82 1.12
N LEU A 291 -4.70 -16.50 0.10
CA LEU A 291 -3.90 -16.95 -1.03
C LEU A 291 -3.29 -15.77 -1.81
N PRO A 292 -3.97 -14.64 -2.05
CA PRO A 292 -3.34 -13.43 -2.58
C PRO A 292 -2.13 -12.97 -1.77
N LEU A 293 -2.24 -12.96 -0.44
CA LEU A 293 -1.16 -12.59 0.46
C LEU A 293 0.00 -13.58 0.38
N MET A 294 -0.28 -14.89 0.42
CA MET A 294 0.72 -15.95 0.27
C MET A 294 1.50 -15.81 -1.04
N LEU A 295 0.83 -15.46 -2.13
CA LEU A 295 1.45 -15.27 -3.45
C LEU A 295 2.30 -14.00 -3.54
N LEU A 296 2.20 -13.06 -2.61
CA LEU A 296 3.12 -11.91 -2.56
C LEU A 296 4.56 -12.35 -2.32
N LYS A 297 4.78 -13.45 -1.60
CA LYS A 297 6.11 -14.04 -1.44
C LYS A 297 6.67 -14.58 -2.75
N PHE A 298 5.88 -14.91 -3.77
CA PHE A 298 6.47 -15.33 -5.05
C PHE A 298 6.93 -14.10 -5.86
N PRO A 299 8.21 -14.01 -6.30
CA PRO A 299 9.28 -15.04 -6.27
C PRO A 299 10.31 -14.93 -5.12
N TYR A 300 10.09 -14.02 -4.16
CA TYR A 300 10.97 -13.75 -3.03
C TYR A 300 10.53 -14.42 -1.71
N PRO A 301 11.17 -15.52 -1.29
CA PRO A 301 10.70 -16.28 -0.14
C PRO A 301 10.88 -15.55 1.18
N GLY A 302 11.74 -14.53 1.26
CA GLY A 302 12.08 -13.84 2.50
C GLY A 302 12.36 -14.83 3.65
N ASN A 303 11.64 -14.72 4.77
CA ASN A 303 11.64 -15.72 5.82
C ASN A 303 10.95 -17.02 5.35
N PRO A 304 11.62 -18.19 5.42
CA PRO A 304 11.07 -19.45 4.92
C PRO A 304 10.05 -20.12 5.85
N GLU A 305 9.95 -19.72 7.13
CA GLU A 305 9.06 -20.37 8.12
C GLU A 305 7.75 -19.63 8.34
N PHE A 306 7.72 -18.32 8.07
CA PHE A 306 6.54 -17.48 8.20
C PHE A 306 6.62 -16.26 7.27
N ALA A 307 5.54 -15.49 7.23
CA ALA A 307 5.44 -14.28 6.43
C ALA A 307 5.04 -13.11 7.32
N THR A 308 5.85 -12.05 7.31
CA THR A 308 5.50 -10.76 7.91
C THR A 308 5.02 -9.84 6.81
N TYR A 309 3.83 -9.28 6.97
CA TYR A 309 3.27 -8.34 6.01
C TYR A 309 3.27 -6.96 6.60
N GLU A 310 3.78 -5.98 5.86
CA GLU A 310 3.59 -4.55 6.14
C GLU A 310 2.72 -3.96 5.04
N VAL A 311 1.54 -3.48 5.43
CA VAL A 311 0.59 -2.84 4.53
C VAL A 311 0.68 -1.34 4.72
N LYS A 312 1.00 -0.64 3.64
CA LYS A 312 0.85 0.81 3.50
C LYS A 312 -0.21 1.09 2.47
N TYR A 313 -1.40 1.43 2.95
CA TYR A 313 -2.52 1.81 2.12
C TYR A 313 -2.90 3.25 2.39
N GLN A 314 -3.09 4.01 1.33
CA GLN A 314 -3.48 5.41 1.42
C GLN A 314 -4.40 5.76 0.25
N LYS A 315 -5.53 6.39 0.56
CA LYS A 315 -6.46 6.94 -0.41
C LYS A 315 -6.86 8.35 -0.02
N TYR A 316 -6.67 9.31 -0.91
CA TYR A 316 -6.85 10.73 -0.59
C TYR A 316 -7.20 11.56 -1.85
N HIS A 317 -7.77 12.74 -1.64
CA HIS A 317 -7.93 13.76 -2.66
C HIS A 317 -6.58 14.42 -2.96
N TYR A 318 -6.20 14.37 -4.22
CA TYR A 318 -5.02 15.04 -4.76
C TYR A 318 -5.45 16.28 -5.54
N THR A 319 -4.98 17.43 -5.10
CA THR A 319 -5.03 18.69 -5.83
C THR A 319 -3.68 19.06 -6.43
N GLY A 320 -2.57 18.58 -5.86
CA GLY A 320 -1.21 18.94 -6.25
C GLY A 320 -0.63 20.14 -5.51
N ILE A 321 -1.28 20.62 -4.45
CA ILE A 321 -0.77 21.71 -3.61
C ILE A 321 0.30 21.16 -2.65
N GLY A 322 1.45 21.83 -2.62
CA GLY A 322 2.45 21.69 -1.56
C GLY A 322 2.41 22.88 -0.60
N TYR A 323 2.08 22.62 0.66
CA TYR A 323 2.00 23.64 1.71
C TYR A 323 3.35 23.87 2.38
N ASP A 324 3.60 25.06 2.92
CA ASP A 324 4.76 25.27 3.79
C ASP A 324 4.58 24.47 5.09
N MET A 325 5.54 23.62 5.43
CA MET A 325 5.47 22.74 6.60
C MET A 325 5.39 23.53 7.93
N ASN A 326 5.87 24.77 7.97
CA ASN A 326 5.87 25.59 9.19
C ASN A 326 4.50 26.19 9.48
N ASP A 327 3.77 26.58 8.44
CA ASP A 327 2.51 27.31 8.57
C ASP A 327 1.27 26.58 8.04
N LEU A 328 1.42 25.52 7.24
CA LEU A 328 0.35 24.68 6.69
C LEU A 328 -0.79 25.47 6.01
N LYS A 329 -0.51 26.65 5.45
CA LYS A 329 -1.48 27.47 4.69
C LYS A 329 -0.88 28.15 3.47
N SER A 330 0.41 28.45 3.49
CA SER A 330 1.11 29.05 2.37
C SER A 330 1.41 27.99 1.32
N VAL A 331 1.06 28.26 0.07
CA VAL A 331 1.39 27.39 -1.06
C VAL A 331 2.81 27.68 -1.48
N VAL A 332 3.71 26.71 -1.34
CA VAL A 332 5.13 26.84 -1.72
C VAL A 332 5.49 26.09 -3.00
N SER A 333 4.63 25.15 -3.40
CA SER A 333 4.74 24.44 -4.68
C SER A 333 3.36 24.04 -5.18
N VAL A 334 3.22 23.95 -6.50
CA VAL A 334 2.05 23.36 -7.17
C VAL A 334 2.58 22.40 -8.22
N ASP A 335 2.11 21.16 -8.19
CA ASP A 335 2.57 20.12 -9.09
C ASP A 335 2.15 20.46 -10.54
N PRO A 336 3.04 20.35 -11.55
CA PRO A 336 2.69 20.60 -12.94
C PRO A 336 1.61 19.63 -13.46
N GLY A 337 0.61 20.16 -14.16
CA GLY A 337 -0.55 19.45 -14.69
C GLY A 337 -1.59 19.04 -13.64
N SER A 338 -1.39 19.42 -12.37
CA SER A 338 -2.29 19.05 -11.27
C SER A 338 -3.62 19.83 -11.30
N PRO A 339 -4.67 19.33 -10.63
CA PRO A 339 -5.95 20.04 -10.52
C PRO A 339 -5.83 21.48 -9.99
N ALA A 340 -4.92 21.73 -9.05
CA ALA A 340 -4.68 23.06 -8.50
C ALA A 340 -4.01 24.01 -9.50
N GLU A 341 -3.03 23.52 -10.28
CA GLU A 341 -2.41 24.32 -11.35
C GLU A 341 -3.45 24.69 -12.42
N LEU A 342 -4.26 23.73 -12.86
CA LEU A 342 -5.31 23.93 -13.86
C LEU A 342 -6.39 24.91 -13.38
N ALA A 343 -6.68 24.93 -12.08
CA ALA A 343 -7.59 25.90 -11.49
C ALA A 343 -6.97 27.31 -11.35
N GLY A 344 -5.64 27.44 -11.41
CA GLY A 344 -4.92 28.71 -11.33
C GLY A 344 -4.38 29.06 -9.95
N ILE A 345 -4.25 28.08 -9.05
CA ILE A 345 -3.52 28.22 -7.78
C ILE A 345 -2.02 28.24 -8.09
N LEU A 346 -1.28 29.13 -7.44
CA LEU A 346 0.14 29.37 -7.70
C LEU A 346 0.97 29.34 -6.41
N PRO A 347 2.27 29.02 -6.48
CA PRO A 347 3.19 29.28 -5.38
C PRO A 347 3.14 30.75 -4.95
N GLY A 348 3.11 31.00 -3.64
CA GLY A 348 2.92 32.31 -3.03
C GLY A 348 1.48 32.61 -2.59
N ASP A 349 0.50 31.82 -3.03
CA ASP A 349 -0.88 31.93 -2.54
C ASP A 349 -0.98 31.54 -1.05
N VAL A 350 -1.85 32.22 -0.31
CA VAL A 350 -2.16 31.86 1.08
C VAL A 350 -3.58 31.32 1.16
N VAL A 351 -3.75 30.05 1.51
CA VAL A 351 -5.07 29.45 1.66
C VAL A 351 -5.79 30.04 2.88
N THR A 352 -6.99 30.56 2.65
CA THR A 352 -7.84 31.18 3.69
C THR A 352 -8.94 30.23 4.16
N HIS A 353 -9.49 29.42 3.26
CA HIS A 353 -10.47 28.38 3.58
C HIS A 353 -10.56 27.32 2.48
N ILE A 354 -11.00 26.11 2.85
CA ILE A 354 -11.37 25.04 1.91
C ILE A 354 -12.76 24.54 2.31
N GLN A 355 -13.72 24.53 1.39
CA GLN A 355 -15.10 24.12 1.64
C GLN A 355 -15.73 24.77 2.89
N GLY A 356 -15.49 26.06 3.07
CA GLY A 356 -15.97 26.82 4.22
C GLY A 356 -15.25 26.54 5.55
N GLN A 357 -14.30 25.59 5.58
CA GLN A 357 -13.40 25.39 6.72
C GLN A 357 -12.26 26.41 6.68
N PRO A 358 -12.13 27.29 7.69
CA PRO A 358 -11.10 28.32 7.68
C PRO A 358 -9.72 27.70 7.96
N PHE A 359 -8.72 28.13 7.18
CA PHE A 359 -7.28 27.88 7.40
C PHE A 359 -6.67 28.93 8.36
N SER A 360 -7.51 29.58 9.18
CA SER A 360 -7.06 30.60 10.12
C SER A 360 -6.50 29.96 11.39
N HIS A 361 -5.24 29.55 11.34
CA HIS A 361 -4.48 29.13 12.52
C HIS A 361 -3.27 30.03 12.74
N ARG A 362 -2.94 30.26 14.02
CA ARG A 362 -1.78 31.07 14.41
C ARG A 362 -0.47 30.29 14.31
N SER A 363 -0.56 28.97 14.36
CA SER A 363 0.55 28.02 14.22
C SER A 363 0.02 26.63 13.87
N SER A 364 0.87 25.78 13.29
CA SER A 364 0.57 24.35 13.06
C SER A 364 0.09 23.63 14.33
N GLN A 365 0.56 24.03 15.51
CA GLN A 365 0.10 23.47 16.80
C GLN A 365 -1.40 23.63 17.03
N SER A 366 -1.97 24.78 16.66
CA SER A 366 -3.41 25.02 16.85
C SER A 366 -4.30 24.19 15.91
N LEU A 367 -3.78 23.74 14.76
CA LEU A 367 -4.45 22.72 13.94
C LEU A 367 -4.45 21.36 14.65
N THR A 368 -3.32 20.98 15.23
CA THR A 368 -3.18 19.72 15.96
C THR A 368 -4.07 19.65 17.20
N GLU A 369 -4.32 20.78 17.87
CA GLU A 369 -5.29 20.86 18.99
C GLU A 369 -6.73 20.56 18.55
N GLY A 370 -7.18 21.18 17.45
CA GLY A 370 -8.51 20.93 16.88
C GLY A 370 -8.70 19.48 16.46
N TYR A 371 -7.69 18.91 15.81
CA TYR A 371 -7.65 17.50 15.43
C TYR A 371 -7.69 16.55 16.63
N ARG A 372 -6.85 16.78 17.66
CA ARG A 372 -6.88 15.98 18.90
C ARG A 372 -8.22 16.06 19.61
N ARG A 373 -8.81 17.25 19.67
CA ARG A 373 -10.15 17.45 20.24
C ARG A 373 -11.19 16.64 19.47
N PHE A 374 -11.18 16.73 18.13
CA PHE A 374 -12.06 15.93 17.27
C PHE A 374 -11.97 14.45 17.62
N ILE A 375 -10.76 13.87 17.66
CA ILE A 375 -10.55 12.46 17.99
C ILE A 375 -11.15 12.13 19.37
N SER A 376 -10.80 12.91 20.40
CA SER A 376 -11.25 12.64 21.77
C SER A 376 -12.77 12.72 21.94
N GLU A 377 -13.43 13.67 21.29
CA GLU A 377 -14.86 13.92 21.47
C GLU A 377 -15.71 13.01 20.59
N THR A 378 -15.19 12.53 19.46
CA THR A 378 -15.90 11.65 18.52
C THR A 378 -15.59 10.16 18.68
N ILE A 379 -14.76 9.77 19.64
CA ILE A 379 -14.39 8.36 19.86
C ILE A 379 -15.60 7.43 20.05
N HIS A 380 -16.71 7.95 20.57
CA HIS A 380 -17.98 7.23 20.77
C HIS A 380 -18.75 6.95 19.46
N LEU A 381 -18.35 7.60 18.36
CA LEU A 381 -18.88 7.39 17.01
C LEU A 381 -18.15 6.25 16.26
N ARG A 382 -17.10 5.68 16.85
CA ARG A 382 -16.34 4.56 16.28
C ARG A 382 -17.02 3.22 16.50
N ASP A 383 -16.78 2.27 15.58
CA ASP A 383 -17.17 0.88 15.75
C ASP A 383 -16.11 0.11 16.56
N LYS A 384 -16.47 -0.29 17.78
CA LYS A 384 -15.58 -1.04 18.68
C LYS A 384 -15.20 -2.42 18.13
N ASN A 385 -16.01 -3.00 17.25
CA ASN A 385 -15.72 -4.31 16.64
C ASN A 385 -14.55 -4.25 15.67
N THR A 386 -14.20 -3.05 15.19
CA THR A 386 -13.10 -2.81 14.24
C THR A 386 -11.78 -2.48 14.91
N ARG A 387 -11.67 -2.62 16.24
CA ARG A 387 -10.50 -2.18 16.99
C ARG A 387 -9.23 -2.92 16.60
N TYR A 388 -8.14 -2.17 16.40
CA TYR A 388 -6.82 -2.71 16.08
C TYR A 388 -5.66 -1.86 16.61
N THR A 389 -4.46 -2.46 16.55
CA THR A 389 -3.20 -1.77 16.81
C THR A 389 -2.49 -1.41 15.51
N ASP A 390 -2.10 -0.14 15.33
CA ASP A 390 -1.32 0.30 14.18
C ASP A 390 0.17 -0.10 14.28
N SER A 391 0.95 0.12 13.21
CA SER A 391 2.40 -0.17 13.19
C SER A 391 3.21 0.61 14.24
N ASN A 392 2.69 1.73 14.76
CA ASN A 392 3.33 2.52 15.82
C ASN A 392 2.97 2.05 17.24
N GLY A 393 2.09 1.06 17.37
CA GLY A 393 1.66 0.49 18.65
C GLY A 393 0.44 1.18 19.28
N PHE A 394 -0.25 2.07 18.58
CA PHE A 394 -1.49 2.68 19.05
C PHE A 394 -2.66 1.69 18.94
N ARG A 395 -3.24 1.29 20.09
CA ARG A 395 -4.15 0.12 20.21
C ARG A 395 -5.63 0.39 20.01
N ASP A 396 -6.02 1.67 19.90
CA ASP A 396 -7.42 2.08 19.84
C ASP A 396 -7.80 2.65 18.45
N CYS A 397 -7.13 2.19 17.38
CA CYS A 397 -7.58 2.49 16.03
C CYS A 397 -8.90 1.76 15.77
N MET A 398 -9.91 2.48 15.29
CA MET A 398 -11.24 1.95 14.99
C MET A 398 -11.80 2.68 13.77
N PHE A 399 -12.53 1.99 12.91
CA PHE A 399 -13.30 2.62 11.84
C PHE A 399 -14.54 3.34 12.39
N TRP A 400 -15.14 4.20 11.57
CA TRP A 400 -16.40 4.84 11.90
C TRP A 400 -17.55 3.82 11.87
N ASP A 401 -18.47 3.97 12.82
CA ASP A 401 -19.72 3.21 12.81
C ASP A 401 -20.60 3.70 11.67
N VAL A 402 -20.97 2.81 10.75
CA VAL A 402 -21.77 3.12 9.55
C VAL A 402 -23.08 3.82 9.91
N ALA A 403 -23.70 3.45 11.03
CA ALA A 403 -24.94 4.07 11.49
C ALA A 403 -24.76 5.53 11.96
N LYS A 404 -23.52 5.98 12.15
CA LYS A 404 -23.17 7.29 12.72
C LYS A 404 -22.45 8.21 11.73
N TYR A 405 -22.33 7.82 10.47
CA TYR A 405 -21.63 8.61 9.44
C TYR A 405 -22.12 10.06 9.36
N HIS A 406 -23.43 10.31 9.43
CA HIS A 406 -23.97 11.66 9.45
C HIS A 406 -23.44 12.48 10.62
N ALA A 407 -23.45 11.93 11.84
CA ALA A 407 -22.95 12.62 13.03
C ALA A 407 -21.43 12.91 12.96
N VAL A 408 -20.66 12.02 12.32
CA VAL A 408 -19.23 12.26 12.04
C VAL A 408 -19.06 13.44 11.08
N SER A 409 -19.84 13.48 10.00
CA SER A 409 -19.80 14.58 9.01
C SER A 409 -20.21 15.92 9.62
N GLU A 410 -21.24 15.94 10.50
CA GLU A 410 -21.65 17.14 11.23
C GLU A 410 -20.57 17.63 12.20
N ALA A 411 -19.88 16.70 12.87
CA ALA A 411 -18.75 17.05 13.72
C ALA A 411 -17.62 17.69 12.88
N LEU A 412 -17.24 17.10 11.75
CA LEU A 412 -16.20 17.67 10.87
C LEU A 412 -16.58 19.02 10.29
N ALA A 413 -17.88 19.25 10.04
CA ALA A 413 -18.40 20.54 9.59
C ALA A 413 -18.32 21.65 10.66
N ASP A 414 -18.18 21.33 11.95
CA ASP A 414 -18.04 22.31 13.04
C ASP A 414 -16.65 22.98 13.02
N SER A 415 -16.51 23.94 12.11
CA SER A 415 -15.30 24.73 11.90
C SER A 415 -14.91 25.58 13.10
N ARG A 416 -15.85 25.91 13.99
CA ARG A 416 -15.56 26.67 15.21
C ARG A 416 -14.85 25.80 16.23
N ARG A 417 -15.23 24.53 16.32
CA ARG A 417 -14.76 23.61 17.34
C ARG A 417 -13.49 22.86 16.96
N TYR A 418 -13.41 22.37 15.72
CA TYR A 418 -12.34 21.47 15.29
C TYR A 418 -11.41 22.05 14.22
N ARG A 419 -11.87 23.04 13.43
CA ARG A 419 -11.10 23.62 12.31
C ARG A 419 -10.50 22.55 11.41
N ALA A 420 -11.34 21.61 10.98
CA ALA A 420 -10.94 20.40 10.27
C ALA A 420 -10.64 20.70 8.80
N ALA A 421 -9.80 21.69 8.52
CA ALA A 421 -9.63 22.22 7.18
C ALA A 421 -8.99 21.20 6.22
N PHE A 422 -8.08 20.36 6.73
CA PHE A 422 -7.50 19.22 6.00
C PHE A 422 -8.43 18.01 5.84
N SER A 423 -9.68 18.06 6.31
CA SER A 423 -10.66 17.00 6.05
C SER A 423 -10.97 16.85 4.55
N TYR A 424 -10.72 17.90 3.74
CA TYR A 424 -10.88 17.82 2.27
C TYR A 424 -10.10 16.67 1.64
N LEU A 425 -8.98 16.23 2.25
CA LEU A 425 -8.20 15.08 1.80
C LEU A 425 -9.04 13.80 1.72
N PHE A 426 -10.14 13.72 2.46
CA PHE A 426 -11.03 12.56 2.53
C PHE A 426 -12.48 12.90 2.19
N GLY A 427 -12.73 14.07 1.58
CA GLY A 427 -14.07 14.59 1.26
C GLY A 427 -14.89 13.73 0.28
N PHE A 428 -14.30 12.73 -0.36
CA PHE A 428 -15.00 11.74 -1.19
C PHE A 428 -15.81 10.74 -0.34
N ASN A 429 -15.64 10.76 0.99
CA ASN A 429 -16.40 9.93 1.91
C ASN A 429 -17.57 10.70 2.55
N GLN A 430 -18.75 10.07 2.57
CA GLN A 430 -19.94 10.65 3.19
C GLN A 430 -19.82 10.91 4.69
N TYR A 431 -18.98 10.16 5.41
CA TYR A 431 -18.71 10.43 6.83
C TYR A 431 -17.76 11.62 7.06
N VAL A 432 -17.13 12.14 6.00
CA VAL A 432 -16.26 13.33 6.05
C VAL A 432 -17.01 14.55 5.55
N ASP A 433 -17.55 14.47 4.33
CA ASP A 433 -18.43 15.47 3.73
C ASP A 433 -19.68 14.75 3.22
N TRP A 434 -20.83 15.05 3.84
CA TRP A 434 -22.09 14.39 3.50
C TRP A 434 -22.50 14.58 2.04
N GLN A 435 -22.13 15.71 1.43
CA GLN A 435 -22.46 15.98 0.03
C GLN A 435 -21.49 15.33 -0.95
N THR A 436 -20.28 14.96 -0.51
CA THR A 436 -19.22 14.41 -1.36
C THR A 436 -19.07 15.17 -2.69
N PRO A 437 -18.88 16.50 -2.66
CA PRO A 437 -18.91 17.30 -3.87
C PRO A 437 -17.73 16.94 -4.78
N LEU A 438 -18.00 16.85 -6.10
CA LEU A 438 -16.96 16.57 -7.09
C LEU A 438 -15.87 17.66 -7.11
N THR A 439 -16.27 18.90 -6.87
CA THR A 439 -15.40 20.07 -6.90
C THR A 439 -15.35 20.70 -5.50
N ILE A 440 -14.14 20.99 -5.04
CA ILE A 440 -13.89 21.71 -3.79
C ILE A 440 -13.62 23.19 -4.05
N ASN A 441 -14.19 24.06 -3.23
CA ASN A 441 -13.88 25.48 -3.28
C ASN A 441 -12.70 25.79 -2.36
N ILE A 442 -11.62 26.34 -2.93
CA ILE A 442 -10.43 26.80 -2.22
C ILE A 442 -10.37 28.32 -2.32
N GLY A 443 -10.56 29.00 -1.19
CA GLY A 443 -10.35 30.44 -1.09
C GLY A 443 -8.90 30.74 -0.74
N ILE A 444 -8.26 31.64 -1.50
CA ILE A 444 -6.87 32.06 -1.28
C ILE A 444 -6.77 33.58 -1.21
N GLU A 445 -5.67 34.06 -0.68
CA GLU A 445 -5.24 35.45 -0.74
C GLU A 445 -3.94 35.54 -1.54
N ARG A 446 -3.93 36.37 -2.58
CA ARG A 446 -2.77 36.63 -3.43
C ARG A 446 -2.54 38.13 -3.47
N ASN A 447 -1.39 38.59 -2.99
CA ASN A 447 -1.04 40.02 -2.92
C ASN A 447 -2.10 40.88 -2.21
N GLY A 448 -2.72 40.38 -1.14
CA GLY A 448 -3.77 41.08 -0.40
C GLY A 448 -5.16 41.02 -1.02
N GLN A 449 -5.33 40.36 -2.17
CA GLN A 449 -6.62 40.22 -2.84
C GLN A 449 -7.21 38.82 -2.60
N PRO A 450 -8.45 38.72 -2.07
CA PRO A 450 -9.12 37.45 -1.91
C PRO A 450 -9.58 36.90 -3.27
N MET A 451 -9.32 35.62 -3.50
CA MET A 451 -9.72 34.87 -4.69
C MET A 451 -10.33 33.52 -4.27
N SER A 452 -11.08 32.89 -5.14
CA SER A 452 -11.75 31.61 -4.89
C SER A 452 -11.67 30.76 -6.15
N PHE A 453 -11.21 29.53 -5.98
CA PHE A 453 -10.95 28.59 -7.06
C PHE A 453 -11.75 27.32 -6.85
N ALA A 454 -12.43 26.89 -7.89
CA ALA A 454 -13.15 25.63 -7.93
C ALA A 454 -12.19 24.55 -8.46
N VAL A 455 -11.72 23.67 -7.58
CA VAL A 455 -10.73 22.62 -7.90
C VAL A 455 -11.44 21.28 -7.92
N THR A 456 -11.26 20.50 -8.98
CA THR A 456 -11.77 19.12 -9.06
C THR A 456 -10.64 18.15 -8.73
N PRO A 457 -10.47 17.74 -7.46
CA PRO A 457 -9.39 16.86 -7.04
C PRO A 457 -9.52 15.47 -7.66
N GLU A 458 -8.38 14.82 -7.89
CA GLU A 458 -8.31 13.41 -8.24
C GLU A 458 -8.33 12.55 -6.98
N VAL A 459 -8.93 11.36 -7.03
CA VAL A 459 -8.85 10.39 -5.92
C VAL A 459 -7.68 9.46 -6.20
N LEU A 460 -6.55 9.70 -5.53
CA LEU A 460 -5.39 8.82 -5.63
C LEU A 460 -5.49 7.71 -4.60
N THR A 461 -5.12 6.50 -5.01
CA THR A 461 -5.03 5.32 -4.16
C THR A 461 -3.67 4.69 -4.35
N SER A 462 -2.98 4.42 -3.26
CA SER A 462 -1.73 3.69 -3.22
C SER A 462 -1.85 2.54 -2.23
N SER A 463 -1.48 1.34 -2.67
CA SER A 463 -1.43 0.16 -1.83
C SER A 463 -0.11 -0.55 -2.07
N HIS A 464 0.71 -0.61 -1.04
CA HIS A 464 1.94 -1.39 -1.04
C HIS A 464 1.89 -2.40 0.10
N ILE A 465 2.09 -3.66 -0.24
CA ILE A 465 2.18 -4.75 0.72
C ILE A 465 3.56 -5.36 0.56
N LEU A 466 4.42 -5.14 1.55
CA LEU A 466 5.70 -5.80 1.64
C LEU A 466 5.48 -7.14 2.34
N ALA A 467 5.96 -8.22 1.74
CA ALA A 467 5.91 -9.56 2.31
C ALA A 467 7.36 -10.02 2.54
N GLU A 468 7.76 -10.07 3.81
CA GLU A 468 9.06 -10.55 4.26
C GLU A 468 8.97 -11.95 4.84
#